data_AF-Q8E914-F1
#
_entry.id   AF-Q8E914-F1
#
_cell.length_a   1.000
_cell.length_b   1.000
_cell.length_c   1.000
_cell.angle_alpha   90.00
_cell.angle_beta   90.00
_cell.angle_gamma   90.00
#
_symmetry.space_group_name_H-M   'P 1'
#
loop_
_entity.id
_entity.type
_entity.pdbx_description
1 polymer ?
#
loop_
_entity_poly.entity_id
_entity_poly.type
_entity_poly.pdbx_seq_one_letter_code
_entity_poly.pdbx_strand_id
1 'polypeptide(L)'
;MQPITAFTLRVSDTEAITQPLFFNHQHTGVSIAGVQIEAQYRCQLPNGAQGYLLLTSYDCPFEESLEFSLLDDAFSLVTTASLAREYASFLLYSHWPIAENRLRLHFYNQLVLDLVIEPRSFWFSLSPKLLLAEVVAPQDDPHTKASMEALAQYFADVSQSHDIHRK
;
A
#
# COMPACT_ATOMS: atom_id res chain seq x y z
N MET A 1 7.18 -9.88 7.12
CA MET A 1 7.57 -8.72 6.28
C MET A 1 8.29 -7.72 7.17
N GLN A 2 9.27 -6.99 6.64
CA GLN A 2 10.05 -6.01 7.38
C GLN A 2 9.93 -4.62 6.73
N PRO A 3 9.52 -3.56 7.46
CA PRO A 3 9.55 -2.20 6.94
C PRO A 3 10.96 -1.76 6.55
N ILE A 4 11.08 -0.97 5.49
CA ILE A 4 12.34 -0.39 5.01
C ILE A 4 12.11 1.08 4.59
N THR A 5 13.17 1.83 4.25
CA THR A 5 13.07 3.22 3.73
C THR A 5 14.05 3.51 2.59
N ALA A 6 14.57 2.46 1.96
CA ALA A 6 15.60 2.51 0.93
C ALA A 6 15.11 2.90 -0.48
N PHE A 7 13.80 2.91 -0.74
CA PHE A 7 13.27 3.19 -2.07
C PHE A 7 12.84 4.64 -2.18
N THR A 8 13.04 5.23 -3.36
CA THR A 8 12.59 6.58 -3.69
C THR A 8 12.12 6.64 -5.13
N LEU A 9 11.16 7.50 -5.43
CA LEU A 9 10.75 7.83 -6.79
C LEU A 9 11.45 9.11 -7.25
N ARG A 10 11.82 9.19 -8.53
CA ARG A 10 12.16 10.47 -9.16
C ARG A 10 10.94 10.99 -9.90
N VAL A 11 10.12 11.75 -9.19
CA VAL A 11 8.95 12.42 -9.77
C VAL A 11 9.43 13.52 -10.70
N SER A 12 8.96 13.47 -11.95
CA SER A 12 9.20 14.54 -12.93
C SER A 12 8.02 15.52 -12.95
N ASP A 13 8.23 16.72 -13.49
CA ASP A 13 7.17 17.73 -13.69
C ASP A 13 6.14 17.34 -14.78
N THR A 14 6.16 16.07 -15.22
CA THR A 14 5.22 15.55 -16.22
C THR A 14 4.02 14.94 -15.52
N GLU A 15 2.86 14.94 -16.19
CA GLU A 15 1.64 14.24 -15.73
C GLU A 15 1.77 12.70 -15.77
N ALA A 16 2.98 12.16 -15.98
CA ALA A 16 3.18 10.71 -16.03
C ALA A 16 2.97 10.09 -14.65
N ILE A 17 2.10 9.09 -14.56
CA ILE A 17 1.88 8.34 -13.31
C ILE A 17 2.95 7.29 -13.05
N THR A 18 3.74 6.93 -14.06
CA THR A 18 4.83 5.94 -13.92
C THR A 18 6.14 6.65 -13.68
N GLN A 19 6.77 6.39 -12.53
CA GLN A 19 7.98 7.08 -12.10
C GLN A 19 9.18 6.12 -12.01
N PRO A 20 10.39 6.55 -12.39
CA PRO A 20 11.60 5.76 -12.22
C PRO A 20 11.88 5.47 -10.74
N LEU A 21 12.19 4.20 -10.44
CA LEU A 21 12.43 3.73 -9.08
C LEU A 21 13.93 3.69 -8.77
N PHE A 22 14.29 4.17 -7.58
CA PHE A 22 15.65 4.16 -7.07
C PHE A 22 15.72 3.39 -5.75
N PHE A 23 16.81 2.65 -5.53
CA PHE A 23 17.14 1.98 -4.27
C PHE A 23 18.47 2.51 -3.76
N ASN A 24 18.50 3.06 -2.54
CA ASN A 24 19.67 3.76 -1.97
C ASN A 24 20.30 4.76 -2.95
N HIS A 25 19.45 5.58 -3.58
CA HIS A 25 19.82 6.58 -4.60
C HIS A 25 20.38 6.03 -5.93
N GLN A 26 20.37 4.71 -6.14
CA GLN A 26 20.77 4.09 -7.40
C GLN A 26 19.54 3.70 -8.22
N HIS A 27 19.56 4.00 -9.52
CA HIS A 27 18.46 3.65 -10.41
C HIS A 27 18.33 2.12 -10.50
N THR A 28 17.13 1.60 -10.28
CA THR A 28 16.87 0.15 -10.25
C THR A 28 16.74 -0.46 -11.65
N GLY A 29 16.53 0.37 -12.67
CA GLY A 29 16.23 -0.09 -14.03
C GLY A 29 14.74 -0.29 -14.29
N VAL A 30 13.90 -0.15 -13.27
CA VAL A 30 12.44 -0.26 -13.39
C VAL A 30 11.75 1.06 -13.05
N SER A 31 10.53 1.21 -13.57
CA SER A 31 9.61 2.27 -13.21
C SER A 31 8.31 1.65 -12.70
N ILE A 32 7.67 2.26 -11.71
CA ILE A 32 6.42 1.79 -11.10
C ILE A 32 5.36 2.89 -11.16
N ALA A 33 4.09 2.51 -11.09
CA ALA A 33 2.99 3.48 -11.01
C ALA A 33 2.97 4.18 -9.64
N GLY A 34 2.49 5.42 -9.61
CA GLY A 34 2.42 6.28 -8.43
C GLY A 34 3.48 7.37 -8.40
N VAL A 35 3.17 8.45 -7.69
CA VAL A 35 4.02 9.64 -7.53
C VAL A 35 4.55 9.79 -6.11
N GLN A 36 3.90 9.13 -5.14
CA GLN A 36 4.32 9.10 -3.74
C GLN A 36 4.49 7.65 -3.28
N ILE A 37 5.50 7.39 -2.45
CA ILE A 37 5.64 6.10 -1.75
C ILE A 37 4.93 6.23 -0.41
N GLU A 38 3.87 5.44 -0.21
CA GLU A 38 3.16 5.34 1.06
C GLU A 38 3.86 4.39 2.02
N ALA A 39 4.32 3.25 1.51
CA ALA A 39 5.00 2.25 2.31
C ALA A 39 5.93 1.37 1.48
N GLN A 40 6.91 0.76 2.15
CA GLN A 40 7.82 -0.17 1.51
C GLN A 40 8.30 -1.25 2.49
N TYR A 41 8.36 -2.47 1.99
CA TYR A 41 8.64 -3.66 2.77
C TYR A 41 9.61 -4.59 2.07
N ARG A 42 10.47 -5.25 2.84
CA ARG A 42 11.10 -6.50 2.44
C ARG A 42 10.18 -7.66 2.80
N CYS A 43 9.99 -8.61 1.89
CA CYS A 43 9.07 -9.74 2.06
C CYS A 43 9.63 -11.03 1.46
N GLN A 44 9.04 -12.17 1.83
CA GLN A 44 9.32 -13.44 1.17
C GLN A 44 8.36 -13.66 0.01
N LEU A 45 8.90 -14.02 -1.14
CA LEU A 45 8.15 -14.49 -2.29
C LEU A 45 7.72 -15.95 -2.09
N PRO A 46 6.67 -16.44 -2.79
CA PRO A 46 6.18 -17.81 -2.64
C PRO A 46 7.21 -18.91 -2.97
N ASN A 47 8.25 -18.59 -3.74
CA ASN A 47 9.37 -19.50 -4.03
C ASN A 47 10.47 -19.49 -2.95
N GLY A 48 10.28 -18.77 -1.84
CA GLY A 48 11.24 -18.61 -0.74
C GLY A 48 12.32 -17.56 -0.99
N ALA A 49 12.36 -16.93 -2.17
CA ALA A 49 13.28 -15.84 -2.44
C ALA A 49 12.86 -14.56 -1.68
N GLN A 50 13.80 -13.65 -1.48
CA GLN A 50 13.50 -12.32 -0.98
C GLN A 50 12.90 -11.47 -2.10
N GLY A 51 12.04 -10.53 -1.72
CA GLY A 51 11.48 -9.53 -2.62
C GLY A 51 11.14 -8.26 -1.88
N TYR A 52 10.55 -7.32 -2.62
CA TYR A 52 10.13 -6.03 -2.10
C TYR A 52 8.69 -5.74 -2.46
N LEU A 53 7.92 -5.25 -1.50
CA LEU A 53 6.57 -4.76 -1.72
C LEU A 53 6.56 -3.24 -1.54
N LEU A 54 6.08 -2.53 -2.55
CA LEU A 54 5.96 -1.08 -2.56
C LEU A 54 4.49 -0.70 -2.68
N LEU A 55 4.06 0.23 -1.83
CA LEU A 55 2.76 0.89 -1.90
C LEU A 55 3.01 2.31 -2.36
N THR A 56 2.34 2.70 -3.44
CA THR A 56 2.47 4.02 -4.02
C THR A 56 1.11 4.61 -4.31
N SER A 57 0.99 5.94 -4.20
CA SER A 57 -0.25 6.66 -4.43
C SER A 57 -0.08 7.71 -5.52
N TYR A 58 -1.19 8.09 -6.15
CA TYR A 58 -1.27 9.29 -6.98
C TYR A 58 -2.71 9.81 -7.04
N ASP A 59 -2.81 11.13 -7.18
CA ASP A 59 -4.09 11.80 -7.41
C ASP A 59 -4.55 11.58 -8.85
N CYS A 60 -5.78 11.11 -8.99
CA CYS A 60 -6.53 11.00 -10.24
C CYS A 60 -7.65 12.06 -10.19
N PRO A 61 -8.10 12.65 -11.31
CA PRO A 61 -9.30 13.48 -11.28
C PRO A 61 -10.45 12.72 -10.59
N PHE A 62 -10.97 13.31 -9.51
CA PHE A 62 -12.08 12.78 -8.68
C PHE A 62 -11.75 11.60 -7.75
N GLU A 63 -10.54 11.06 -7.78
CA GLU A 63 -10.17 9.80 -7.10
C GLU A 63 -8.71 9.81 -6.63
N GLU A 64 -8.38 8.94 -5.70
CA GLU A 64 -6.99 8.62 -5.36
C GLU A 64 -6.76 7.14 -5.67
N SER A 65 -5.68 6.82 -6.39
CA SER A 65 -5.30 5.43 -6.64
C SER A 65 -4.20 5.01 -5.68
N LEU A 66 -4.38 3.84 -5.07
CA LEU A 66 -3.32 3.16 -4.34
C LEU A 66 -2.83 1.95 -5.16
N GLU A 67 -1.56 1.96 -5.51
CA GLU A 67 -0.88 0.95 -6.30
C GLU A 67 0.00 0.07 -5.42
N PHE A 68 0.05 -1.21 -5.75
CA PHE A 68 0.84 -2.22 -5.05
C PHE A 68 1.78 -2.86 -6.06
N SER A 69 3.08 -2.69 -5.88
CA SER A 69 4.12 -3.27 -6.75
C SER A 69 4.95 -4.28 -5.99
N LEU A 70 4.99 -5.52 -6.47
CA LEU A 70 5.85 -6.57 -5.96
C LEU A 70 7.07 -6.71 -6.86
N LEU A 71 8.26 -6.59 -6.28
CA LEU A 71 9.55 -6.75 -6.96
C LEU A 71 10.28 -7.99 -6.44
N ASP A 72 11.13 -8.57 -7.28
CA ASP A 72 12.12 -9.55 -6.85
C ASP A 72 13.37 -8.88 -6.25
N ASP A 73 14.34 -9.69 -5.84
CA ASP A 73 15.60 -9.23 -5.25
C ASP A 73 16.51 -8.49 -6.25
N ALA A 74 16.31 -8.71 -7.55
CA ALA A 74 16.94 -7.97 -8.65
C ALA A 74 16.16 -6.69 -9.05
N PHE A 75 15.14 -6.31 -8.27
CA PHE A 75 14.24 -5.18 -8.51
C PHE A 75 13.34 -5.31 -9.75
N SER A 76 13.23 -6.50 -10.34
CA SER A 76 12.32 -6.72 -11.46
C SER A 76 10.88 -6.74 -10.97
N LEU A 77 9.98 -6.09 -11.72
CA LEU A 77 8.55 -6.08 -11.40
C LEU A 77 7.94 -7.46 -11.61
N VAL A 78 7.54 -8.10 -10.51
CA VAL A 78 6.93 -9.44 -10.50
C VAL A 78 5.45 -9.37 -10.82
N THR A 79 4.72 -8.47 -10.14
CA THR A 79 3.29 -8.26 -10.35
C THR A 79 2.86 -6.92 -9.73
N THR A 80 1.68 -6.45 -10.14
CA THR A 80 1.01 -5.29 -9.55
C THR A 80 -0.44 -5.61 -9.22
N ALA A 81 -0.99 -4.84 -8.29
CA ALA A 81 -2.42 -4.70 -8.09
C ALA A 81 -2.72 -3.22 -7.83
N SER A 82 -3.95 -2.81 -8.06
CA SER A 82 -4.40 -1.45 -7.77
C SER A 82 -5.70 -1.48 -6.96
N LEU A 83 -5.86 -0.48 -6.12
CA LEU A 83 -7.11 -0.16 -5.46
C LEU A 83 -7.53 1.23 -5.94
N ALA A 84 -8.31 1.23 -7.01
CA ALA A 84 -9.00 2.41 -7.54
C ALA A 84 -10.46 2.02 -7.78
N ARG A 85 -11.39 2.83 -7.25
CA ARG A 85 -12.82 2.68 -7.51
C ARG A 85 -13.42 4.07 -7.67
N GLU A 86 -14.31 4.18 -8.65
CA GLU A 86 -15.04 5.43 -8.91
C GLU A 86 -15.69 5.96 -7.63
N TYR A 87 -15.45 7.24 -7.35
CA TYR A 87 -16.02 7.99 -6.22
C TYR A 87 -15.64 7.49 -4.82
N ALA A 88 -14.56 6.71 -4.69
CA ALA A 88 -13.98 6.33 -3.41
C ALA A 88 -12.57 6.90 -3.27
N SER A 89 -12.30 7.58 -2.15
CA SER A 89 -10.94 7.94 -1.76
C SER A 89 -10.38 6.82 -0.87
N PHE A 90 -9.23 6.28 -1.27
CA PHE A 90 -8.50 5.24 -0.55
C PHE A 90 -7.26 5.80 0.14
N LEU A 91 -7.44 6.91 0.88
CA LEU A 91 -6.39 7.48 1.72
C LEU A 91 -5.98 6.46 2.78
N LEU A 92 -4.74 6.00 2.69
CA LEU A 92 -4.17 5.06 3.65
C LEU A 92 -3.93 5.79 4.98
N TYR A 93 -4.55 5.30 6.05
CA TYR A 93 -4.35 5.84 7.40
C TYR A 93 -3.20 5.13 8.11
N SER A 94 -3.18 3.80 8.04
CA SER A 94 -2.17 3.00 8.71
C SER A 94 -2.00 1.65 8.01
N HIS A 95 -0.83 1.04 8.17
CA HIS A 95 -0.51 -0.25 7.59
C HIS A 95 0.53 -0.97 8.46
N TRP A 96 0.41 -2.30 8.57
CA TRP A 96 1.37 -3.11 9.34
C TRP A 96 1.43 -4.56 8.85
N PRO A 97 2.61 -5.21 8.95
CA PRO A 97 2.73 -6.63 8.69
C PRO A 97 1.89 -7.46 9.65
N ILE A 98 1.20 -8.47 9.13
CA ILE A 98 0.52 -9.50 9.93
C ILE A 98 1.04 -10.91 9.62
N ALA A 99 1.81 -11.08 8.53
CA ALA A 99 2.60 -12.28 8.24
C ALA A 99 3.81 -11.95 7.33
N GLU A 100 4.58 -12.96 6.93
CA GLU A 100 5.69 -12.79 5.97
C GLU A 100 5.26 -12.43 4.55
N ASN A 101 4.04 -12.79 4.18
CA ASN A 101 3.45 -12.57 2.86
C ASN A 101 2.15 -11.76 2.94
N ARG A 102 1.87 -11.11 4.07
CA ARG A 102 0.60 -10.41 4.30
C ARG A 102 0.77 -9.11 5.06
N LEU A 103 0.13 -8.07 4.54
CA LEU A 103 0.10 -6.73 5.07
C LEU A 103 -1.35 -6.33 5.36
N ARG A 104 -1.62 -5.75 6.54
CA ARG A 104 -2.91 -5.13 6.84
C ARG A 104 -2.87 -3.66 6.47
N LEU A 105 -3.96 -3.19 5.85
CA LEU A 105 -4.19 -1.83 5.40
C LEU A 105 -5.44 -1.30 6.12
N HIS A 106 -5.33 -0.13 6.73
CA HIS A 106 -6.44 0.58 7.36
C HIS A 106 -6.55 1.97 6.74
N PHE A 107 -7.72 2.30 6.21
CA PHE A 107 -7.99 3.51 5.46
C PHE A 107 -8.81 4.51 6.27
N TYR A 108 -8.74 5.80 5.91
CA TYR A 108 -9.49 6.86 6.61
C TYR A 108 -11.02 6.68 6.55
N ASN A 109 -11.54 5.99 5.53
CA ASN A 109 -12.96 5.66 5.41
C ASN A 109 -13.39 4.46 6.29
N GLN A 110 -12.54 4.03 7.23
CA GLN A 110 -12.73 2.88 8.13
C GLN A 110 -12.69 1.51 7.44
N LEU A 111 -12.37 1.45 6.14
CA LEU A 111 -12.13 0.19 5.46
C LEU A 111 -10.84 -0.46 5.99
N VAL A 112 -10.89 -1.78 6.21
CA VAL A 112 -9.72 -2.58 6.57
C VAL A 112 -9.56 -3.72 5.57
N LEU A 113 -8.40 -3.78 4.92
CA LEU A 113 -8.06 -4.80 3.93
C LEU A 113 -6.79 -5.55 4.33
N ASP A 114 -6.72 -6.83 3.95
CA ASP A 114 -5.48 -7.59 3.87
C ASP A 114 -4.98 -7.59 2.43
N LEU A 115 -3.73 -7.18 2.24
CA LEU A 115 -2.96 -7.41 1.03
C LEU A 115 -2.15 -8.69 1.20
N VAL A 116 -2.40 -9.68 0.34
CA VAL A 116 -1.81 -11.01 0.39
C VAL A 116 -0.95 -11.27 -0.84
N ILE A 117 0.28 -11.74 -0.64
CA ILE A 117 1.12 -12.31 -1.69
C ILE A 117 0.80 -13.80 -1.77
N GLU A 118 0.13 -14.21 -2.83
CA GLU A 118 -0.27 -15.60 -3.06
C GLU A 118 0.58 -16.28 -4.14
N PRO A 119 0.94 -17.57 -3.97
CA PRO A 119 1.42 -18.38 -5.07
C PRO A 119 0.34 -18.53 -6.13
N ARG A 120 0.69 -18.42 -7.43
CA ARG A 120 -0.22 -18.90 -8.48
C ARG A 120 -0.12 -20.42 -8.61
N SER A 121 -1.28 -21.04 -8.86
CA SER A 121 -1.37 -22.47 -9.14
C SER A 121 -0.65 -22.83 -10.45
N PHE A 122 -0.02 -24.01 -10.43
CA PHE A 122 0.94 -24.58 -11.40
C PHE A 122 0.51 -24.62 -12.88
N TRP A 123 -0.74 -24.29 -13.22
CA TRP A 123 -1.31 -24.62 -14.53
C TRP A 123 -1.35 -23.47 -15.54
N PHE A 124 -1.21 -22.19 -15.16
CA PHE A 124 -1.42 -21.08 -16.13
C PHE A 124 -0.52 -19.84 -15.99
N SER A 125 0.29 -19.69 -14.93
CA SER A 125 1.31 -18.62 -14.81
C SER A 125 2.19 -18.87 -13.58
N LEU A 126 3.50 -18.68 -13.72
CA LEU A 126 4.49 -18.89 -12.65
C LEU A 126 4.63 -17.70 -11.69
N SER A 127 4.08 -16.54 -12.03
CA SER A 127 4.28 -15.32 -11.23
C SER A 127 3.29 -15.25 -10.07
N PRO A 128 3.73 -14.86 -8.86
CA PRO A 128 2.87 -14.54 -7.72
C PRO A 128 1.75 -13.56 -8.07
N LYS A 129 0.71 -13.54 -7.24
CA LYS A 129 -0.36 -12.53 -7.30
C LYS A 129 -0.43 -11.72 -6.02
N LEU A 130 -0.85 -10.47 -6.16
CA LEU A 130 -1.32 -9.64 -5.07
C LEU A 130 -2.85 -9.71 -5.02
N LEU A 131 -3.39 -10.01 -3.85
CA LEU A 131 -4.83 -10.08 -3.61
C LEU A 131 -5.21 -9.14 -2.46
N LEU A 132 -6.26 -8.35 -2.67
CA LEU A 132 -6.88 -7.53 -1.65
C LEU A 132 -8.13 -8.26 -1.13
N ALA A 133 -8.17 -8.52 0.17
CA ALA A 133 -9.31 -9.14 0.84
C ALA A 133 -9.83 -8.22 1.93
N GLU A 134 -11.13 -7.99 1.99
CA GLU A 134 -11.75 -7.30 3.10
C GLU A 134 -11.64 -8.14 4.38
N VAL A 135 -11.29 -7.49 5.49
CA VAL A 135 -11.20 -8.15 6.79
C VAL A 135 -12.59 -8.22 7.42
N VAL A 136 -13.09 -9.44 7.62
CA VAL A 136 -14.34 -9.66 8.35
C VAL A 136 -14.09 -9.44 9.85
N ALA A 137 -14.96 -8.65 10.49
CA ALA A 137 -14.87 -8.31 11.91
C ALA A 137 -13.49 -7.77 12.33
N PRO A 138 -13.02 -6.66 11.73
CA PRO A 138 -11.67 -6.13 11.96
C PRO A 138 -11.39 -5.83 13.44
N GLN A 139 -12.42 -5.50 14.22
CA GLN A 139 -12.33 -5.22 15.66
C GLN A 139 -11.90 -6.42 16.52
N ASP A 140 -11.95 -7.65 15.99
CA ASP A 140 -11.57 -8.85 16.74
C ASP A 140 -10.04 -8.98 16.85
N ASP A 141 -9.28 -8.32 15.97
CA ASP A 141 -7.83 -8.20 16.07
C ASP A 141 -7.45 -6.98 16.95
N PRO A 142 -6.70 -7.15 18.06
CA PRO A 142 -6.41 -6.07 19.00
C PRO A 142 -5.68 -4.87 18.37
N HIS A 143 -4.77 -5.12 17.42
CA HIS A 143 -4.03 -4.04 16.77
C HIS A 143 -4.93 -3.27 15.81
N THR A 144 -5.73 -3.98 15.01
CA THR A 144 -6.72 -3.37 14.12
C THR A 144 -7.72 -2.54 14.92
N LYS A 145 -8.24 -3.07 16.03
CA LYS A 145 -9.13 -2.33 16.93
C LYS A 145 -8.50 -1.05 17.46
N ALA A 146 -7.26 -1.11 17.96
CA ALA A 146 -6.56 0.08 18.45
C ALA A 146 -6.35 1.13 17.35
N SER A 147 -6.05 0.69 16.13
CA SER A 147 -5.92 1.60 14.96
C SER A 147 -7.25 2.27 14.62
N MET A 148 -8.37 1.54 14.66
CA MET A 148 -9.71 2.08 14.42
C MET A 148 -10.14 3.06 15.52
N GLU A 149 -9.86 2.76 16.78
CA GLU A 149 -10.13 3.66 17.91
C GLU A 149 -9.31 4.96 17.80
N ALA A 150 -8.04 4.87 17.41
CA ALA A 150 -7.19 6.04 17.18
C ALA A 150 -7.71 6.94 16.05
N LEU A 151 -8.19 6.34 14.95
CA LEU A 151 -8.80 7.08 13.84
C LEU A 151 -10.12 7.76 14.27
N ALA A 152 -10.96 7.07 15.04
CA ALA A 152 -12.20 7.63 15.56
C ALA A 152 -11.92 8.85 16.46
N GLN A 153 -10.90 8.77 17.31
CA GLN A 153 -10.48 9.90 18.15
C GLN A 153 -9.98 11.07 17.30
N TYR A 154 -9.17 10.82 16.28
CA TYR A 154 -8.69 11.85 15.35
C TYR A 154 -9.86 12.63 14.72
N PHE A 155 -10.90 11.95 14.25
CA PHE A 155 -12.06 12.63 13.67
C PHE A 155 -12.89 13.42 14.70
N ALA A 156 -12.98 12.94 15.93
CA ALA A 156 -13.63 13.67 17.01
C ALA A 156 -12.88 14.98 17.32
N ASP A 157 -11.55 14.94 17.38
CA ASP A 157 -10.70 16.11 17.68
C ASP A 157 -10.73 17.15 16.54
N VAL A 158 -10.69 16.70 15.29
CA VAL A 158 -10.81 17.58 14.11
C VAL A 158 -12.17 18.27 14.08
N SER A 159 -13.24 17.55 14.41
CA SER A 159 -14.60 18.10 14.44
C SER A 159 -14.76 19.18 15.52
N GLN A 160 -14.24 18.93 16.72
CA GLN A 160 -14.26 19.91 17.82
C GLN A 160 -13.44 21.17 17.51
N SER A 161 -12.31 21.03 16.81
CA SER A 161 -11.45 22.15 16.42
C SER A 161 -12.13 23.08 15.40
N HIS A 162 -12.91 22.53 14.48
CA HIS A 162 -13.69 23.30 13.50
C HIS A 162 -14.86 24.07 14.13
N ASP A 163 -15.47 23.55 15.20
CA ASP A 163 -16.54 24.23 15.93
C ASP A 163 -16.04 25.42 16.76
N ILE A 164 -14.77 25.41 17.17
CA ILE A 164 -14.13 26.52 17.91
C ILE A 164 -13.85 27.72 16.98
N HIS A 165 -13.57 27.49 15.70
CA HIS A 165 -13.25 28.56 14.73
C HIS A 165 -14.48 29.14 14.02
N ARG A 166 -15.69 28.64 14.34
CA ARG A 166 -16.98 29.15 13.82
C ARG A 166 -17.77 30.01 14.83
N LYS A 167 -17.19 30.31 15.99
CA LYS A 167 -17.77 31.21 17.01
C LYS A 167 -16.98 32.52 17.07
#